data_AF-A0A3M6U5C1-F1
#
_entry.id   AF-A0A3M6U5C1-F1
#
_cell.length_a   1.000
_cell.length_b   1.000
_cell.length_c   1.000
_cell.angle_alpha   90.00
_cell.angle_beta   90.00
_cell.angle_gamma   90.00
#
_symmetry.space_group_name_H-M   'P 1'
#
loop_
_entity.id
_entity.type
_entity.pdbx_description
1 polymer ?
#
loop_
_entity_poly.entity_id
_entity_poly.type
_entity_poly.pdbx_seq_one_letter_code
_entity_poly.pdbx_strand_id
1 'polypeptide(L)'
;MFRVIFILILAARVLYSSNLDCRDNSLRVEDFKRVSGGGIVASSWFSPYSDFAPCQGRLNNQKGTWCSNRPEKDPRPYLQARN
;
A
#
# COMPACT_ATOMS: atom_id res chain seq x y z
N MET A 1 -14.16 -42.67 -15.18
CA MET A 1 -14.42 -41.57 -14.22
C MET A 1 -13.15 -40.92 -13.69
N PHE A 2 -12.16 -41.67 -13.18
CA PHE A 2 -10.92 -41.09 -12.60
C PHE A 2 -10.09 -40.17 -13.53
N ARG A 3 -10.00 -40.46 -14.83
CA ARG A 3 -9.26 -39.62 -15.79
C ARG A 3 -9.84 -38.20 -15.94
N VAL A 4 -11.17 -38.07 -15.92
CA VAL A 4 -11.84 -36.77 -16.07
C VAL A 4 -11.60 -35.91 -14.83
N ILE A 5 -11.67 -36.52 -13.65
CA ILE A 5 -11.38 -35.86 -12.37
C ILE A 5 -9.94 -35.34 -12.35
N PHE A 6 -8.97 -36.14 -12.81
CA PHE A 6 -7.57 -35.73 -12.84
C PHE A 6 -7.32 -34.55 -13.79
N ILE A 7 -7.96 -34.55 -14.96
CA ILE A 7 -7.87 -33.45 -15.93
C ILE A 7 -8.50 -32.17 -15.37
N LEU A 8 -9.64 -32.28 -14.67
CA LEU A 8 -10.29 -31.14 -14.02
C LEU A 8 -9.43 -30.55 -12.89
N ILE A 9 -8.78 -31.39 -12.10
CA ILE A 9 -7.84 -30.94 -11.05
C ILE A 9 -6.63 -30.24 -11.66
N LEU A 10 -6.06 -30.78 -12.74
CA LEU A 10 -4.94 -30.13 -13.43
C LEU A 10 -5.36 -28.79 -14.03
N ALA A 11 -6.50 -28.73 -14.71
CA ALA A 11 -7.02 -27.51 -15.31
C ALA A 11 -7.30 -26.44 -14.24
N ALA A 12 -7.89 -26.82 -13.10
CA ALA A 12 -8.11 -25.91 -11.98
C ALA A 12 -6.80 -25.37 -11.41
N ARG A 13 -5.76 -26.19 -11.25
CA ARG A 13 -4.44 -25.74 -10.78
C ARG A 13 -3.75 -24.79 -11.76
N VAL A 14 -3.83 -25.06 -13.06
CA VAL A 14 -3.25 -24.19 -14.10
C VAL A 14 -3.98 -22.85 -14.17
N LEU A 15 -5.32 -22.85 -14.04
CA LEU A 15 -6.12 -21.64 -14.01
C LEU A 15 -5.89 -20.81 -12.74
N TYR A 16 -5.66 -21.44 -11.58
CA TYR A 16 -5.37 -20.73 -10.32
C TYR A 16 -3.94 -20.14 -10.26
N SER A 17 -2.98 -20.74 -10.97
CA SER A 17 -1.55 -20.39 -10.84
C SER A 17 -1.10 -19.17 -11.66
N SER A 18 -1.94 -18.61 -12.54
CA SER A 18 -1.46 -17.71 -13.60
C SER A 18 -1.77 -16.22 -13.43
N ASN A 19 -2.48 -15.78 -12.38
CA ASN A 19 -2.93 -14.37 -12.27
C ASN A 19 -2.78 -13.69 -10.90
N LEU A 20 -2.16 -14.31 -9.89
CA LEU A 20 -2.18 -13.80 -8.51
C LEU A 20 -0.82 -13.34 -7.96
N ASP A 21 0.30 -13.71 -8.59
CA ASP A 21 1.61 -13.60 -7.93
C ASP A 21 2.15 -12.17 -7.71
N CYS A 22 1.66 -11.17 -8.44
CA CYS A 22 2.17 -9.79 -8.32
C CYS A 22 1.13 -8.72 -7.99
N ARG A 23 -0.15 -9.08 -7.81
CA ARG A 23 -1.22 -8.10 -7.51
C ARG A 23 -1.75 -8.19 -6.08
N ASP A 24 -1.77 -9.38 -5.49
CA ASP A 24 -2.33 -9.60 -4.16
C ASP A 24 -1.29 -9.48 -3.03
N ASN A 25 -0.04 -9.22 -3.38
CA ASN A 25 1.04 -8.98 -2.43
C ASN A 25 1.11 -7.49 -2.05
N SER A 26 0.21 -7.08 -1.14
CA SER A 26 0.26 -5.75 -0.53
C SER A 26 1.68 -5.42 -0.03
N LEU A 27 2.15 -4.21 -0.32
CA LEU A 27 3.40 -3.66 0.23
C LEU A 27 3.32 -3.40 1.74
N ARG A 28 2.16 -3.67 2.35
CA ARG A 28 1.91 -3.59 3.79
C ARG A 28 2.19 -2.21 4.39
N VAL A 29 1.84 -1.15 3.65
CA VAL A 29 1.93 0.24 4.14
C VAL A 29 1.04 0.46 5.37
N GLU A 30 -0.03 -0.32 5.52
CA GLU A 30 -0.88 -0.39 6.72
C GLU A 30 -0.10 -0.82 7.98
N ASP A 31 0.91 -1.66 7.84
CA ASP A 31 1.67 -2.21 8.95
C ASP A 31 2.75 -1.22 9.42
N PHE A 32 2.48 -0.60 10.57
CA PHE A 32 3.39 0.34 11.25
C PHE A 32 4.77 -0.26 11.58
N LYS A 33 4.89 -1.60 11.65
CA LYS A 33 6.17 -2.28 11.93
C LYS A 33 7.01 -2.52 10.68
N ARG A 34 6.38 -2.63 9.50
CA ARG A 34 7.09 -2.91 8.24
C ARG A 34 7.56 -1.67 7.54
N VAL A 35 6.67 -0.69 7.39
CA VAL A 35 7.06 0.65 6.97
C VAL A 35 7.13 1.45 8.25
N SER A 36 8.26 1.52 8.95
CA SER A 36 8.36 2.29 10.20
C SER A 36 8.43 3.81 9.92
N GLY A 37 8.37 4.65 10.96
CA GLY A 37 8.19 6.12 10.86
C GLY A 37 9.24 6.93 10.06
N GLY A 38 10.24 6.30 9.46
CA GLY A 38 11.16 6.90 8.48
C GLY A 38 10.93 6.46 7.02
N GLY A 39 10.01 5.52 6.79
CA GLY A 39 9.71 4.93 5.48
C GLY A 39 8.62 5.65 4.70
N ILE A 40 7.76 6.46 5.33
CA ILE A 40 6.83 7.34 4.60
C ILE A 40 7.34 8.77 4.74
N VAL A 41 7.82 9.33 3.63
CA VAL A 41 8.33 10.70 3.56
C VAL A 41 7.48 11.51 2.60
N ALA A 42 7.42 12.81 2.80
CA ALA A 42 6.72 13.73 1.91
C ALA A 42 7.59 14.94 1.58
N SER A 43 7.32 15.60 0.46
CA SER A 43 7.89 16.93 0.17
C SER A 43 7.57 17.93 1.26
N SER A 44 6.32 17.91 1.73
CA SER A 44 5.80 18.76 2.78
C SER A 44 4.59 18.10 3.45
N TRP A 45 4.14 18.71 4.55
CA TRP A 45 2.90 18.34 5.21
C TRP A 45 2.28 19.56 5.89
N PHE A 46 1.01 19.44 6.28
CA PHE A 46 0.26 20.48 6.98
C PHE A 46 0.71 20.63 8.44
N SER A 47 1.95 21.08 8.60
CA SER A 47 2.61 21.31 9.89
C SER A 47 2.00 22.54 10.61
N PRO A 48 1.89 22.52 11.95
CA PRO A 48 2.43 21.51 12.87
C PRO A 48 1.45 20.39 13.29
N TYR A 49 0.34 20.21 12.58
CA TYR A 49 -0.74 19.31 13.00
C TYR A 49 -0.40 17.84 12.74
N SER A 50 -0.01 17.11 13.80
CA SER A 50 0.50 15.73 13.73
C SER A 50 -0.43 14.71 13.07
N ASP A 51 -1.74 14.98 13.06
CA ASP A 51 -2.75 14.14 12.40
C ASP A 51 -2.64 14.17 10.88
N PHE A 52 -1.88 15.12 10.33
CA PHE A 52 -1.58 15.28 8.91
C PHE A 52 -0.14 14.95 8.51
N ALA A 53 0.66 14.43 9.44
CA ALA A 53 2.05 14.08 9.20
C ALA A 53 2.18 12.95 8.17
N PRO A 54 3.32 12.82 7.46
CA PRO A 54 3.49 11.80 6.43
C PRO A 54 3.19 10.37 6.89
N CYS A 55 3.55 10.03 8.13
CA CYS A 55 3.30 8.71 8.70
C CYS A 55 1.82 8.35 8.87
N GLN A 56 0.93 9.35 8.83
CA GLN A 56 -0.52 9.16 8.94
C GLN A 56 -1.16 8.78 7.60
N GLY A 57 -0.49 8.97 6.46
CA GLY A 57 -0.97 8.64 5.12
C GLY A 57 -1.06 7.14 4.80
N ARG A 58 -1.14 6.29 5.82
CA ARG A 58 -1.28 4.83 5.65
C ARG A 58 -2.73 4.50 5.33
N LEU A 59 -2.90 3.45 4.53
CA LEU A 59 -4.22 2.89 4.29
C LEU A 59 -4.86 2.45 5.63
N ASN A 60 -6.17 2.66 5.77
CA ASN A 60 -6.97 2.33 6.96
C ASN A 60 -6.48 2.91 8.30
N ASN A 61 -5.70 4.00 8.28
CA ASN A 61 -5.31 4.68 9.50
C ASN A 61 -6.47 5.52 10.07
N GLN A 62 -6.93 5.17 11.27
CA GLN A 62 -8.02 5.89 11.94
C GLN A 62 -7.57 7.15 12.68
N LYS A 63 -6.25 7.36 12.85
CA LYS A 63 -5.70 8.51 13.60
C LYS A 63 -5.58 9.77 12.75
N GLY A 64 -5.62 9.65 11.42
CA GLY A 64 -5.40 10.77 10.52
C GLY A 64 -5.09 10.32 9.10
N THR A 65 -4.62 11.26 8.28
CA THR A 65 -4.22 11.05 6.88
C THR A 65 -3.00 11.92 6.58
N TRP A 66 -2.39 11.82 5.41
CA TRP A 66 -1.39 12.82 5.00
C TRP A 66 -2.06 13.97 4.24
N CYS A 67 -1.74 15.20 4.61
CA CYS A 67 -2.07 16.39 3.85
C CYS A 67 -0.79 17.18 3.56
N SER A 68 -0.58 17.59 2.32
CA SER A 68 0.52 18.48 1.94
C SER A 68 0.36 19.87 2.56
N ASN A 69 1.41 20.69 2.48
CA ASN A 69 1.28 22.10 2.77
C ASN A 69 0.43 22.82 1.69
N ARG A 70 0.16 24.10 1.90
CA ARG A 70 -0.59 24.91 0.93
C ARG A 70 0.13 24.94 -0.44
N PRO A 71 -0.61 25.02 -1.56
CA PRO A 71 -0.04 25.00 -2.90
C PRO A 71 1.00 26.09 -3.15
N GLU A 72 0.94 27.23 -2.45
CA GLU A 72 1.92 28.31 -2.60
C GLU A 72 3.30 27.95 -2.00
N LYS A 73 3.33 27.05 -1.02
CA LYS A 73 4.56 26.59 -0.36
C LYS A 73 5.11 25.30 -0.97
N ASP A 74 4.22 24.44 -1.45
CA ASP A 74 4.57 23.19 -2.11
C ASP A 74 3.64 22.95 -3.31
N PRO A 75 3.96 23.52 -4.47
CA PRO A 75 3.09 23.45 -5.66
C PRO A 75 3.08 22.06 -6.31
N ARG A 76 3.98 21.15 -5.91
CA ARG A 76 4.10 19.81 -6.48
C ARG A 76 4.28 18.77 -5.37
N PRO A 77 3.25 18.59 -4.52
CA PRO A 77 3.39 17.76 -3.34
C PRO A 77 3.51 16.29 -3.73
N TYR A 78 4.34 15.56 -2.96
CA TYR A 78 4.45 14.12 -3.09
C TYR A 78 4.50 13.43 -1.73
N LEU A 79 4.04 12.18 -1.71
CA LEU A 79 4.20 11.22 -0.63
C LEU A 79 4.90 9.99 -1.19
N GLN A 80 5.94 9.52 -0.51
CA GLN A 80 6.74 8.38 -0.95
C GLN A 80 6.84 7.36 0.18
N ALA A 81 6.48 6.11 -0.13
CA ALA A 81 6.80 4.97 0.71
C ALA A 81 8.16 4.37 0.28
N ARG A 82 9.06 4.18 1.23
CA ARG A 82 10.36 3.51 1.12
C ARG A 82 10.25 2.19 1.86
N ASN A 83 10.70 1.13 1.20
CA ASN A 83 10.76 -0.24 1.73
C ASN A 83 12.21 -0.66 1.87
#